data_AF-A0A7S2PSW5-F1
#
_entry.id   AF-A0A7S2PSW5-F1
#
_cell.length_a   1.000
_cell.length_b   1.000
_cell.length_c   1.000
_cell.angle_alpha   90.00
_cell.angle_beta   90.00
_cell.angle_gamma   90.00
#
_symmetry.space_group_name_H-M   'P 1'
#
loop_
_entity.id
_entity.type
_entity.pdbx_description
1 polymer ?
#
loop_
_entity_poly.entity_id
_entity_poly.type
_entity_poly.pdbx_seq_one_letter_code
_entity_poly.pdbx_strand_id
1 'polypeptide(L)'
;TTTSVEQPQQNLQKRSVIAPTHYSILKRKGLVALLNKYNIPTQGSSVQDMRDRHLAFVTLHNADCDATNPRTYKQLVAEVMRRENQVNYEEQKGRRNGAS
;
A
#
# COMPACT_ATOMS: atom_id res chain seq x y z
N THR A 1 36.23 -28.55 -8.14
CA THR A 1 35.89 -27.13 -8.35
C THR A 1 34.54 -26.87 -7.70
N THR A 2 34.55 -26.38 -6.46
CA THR A 2 33.33 -26.10 -5.70
C THR A 2 33.08 -24.61 -5.75
N THR A 3 32.14 -24.18 -6.59
CA THR A 3 31.76 -22.78 -6.75
C THR A 3 30.78 -22.42 -5.64
N SER A 4 31.28 -21.84 -4.56
CA SER A 4 30.46 -21.13 -3.58
C SER A 4 29.90 -19.88 -4.24
N VAL A 5 28.60 -19.85 -4.48
CA VAL A 5 27.87 -18.64 -4.84
C VAL A 5 27.70 -17.80 -3.59
N GLU A 6 28.59 -16.84 -3.40
CA GLU A 6 28.48 -15.79 -2.39
C GLU A 6 27.28 -14.91 -2.76
N GLN A 7 26.16 -15.11 -2.06
CA GLN A 7 25.05 -14.17 -2.11
C GLN A 7 25.44 -12.95 -1.27
N PRO A 8 25.35 -11.71 -1.79
CA PRO A 8 25.72 -10.54 -1.01
C PRO A 8 24.76 -10.42 0.18
N GLN A 9 25.32 -10.46 1.38
CA GLN A 9 24.63 -10.14 2.63
C GLN A 9 24.13 -8.70 2.59
N GLN A 10 22.98 -8.48 1.97
CA GLN A 10 22.17 -7.29 2.18
C GLN A 10 21.77 -7.33 3.66
N ASN A 11 22.30 -6.37 4.42
CA ASN A 11 22.05 -6.15 5.82
C ASN A 11 20.57 -6.45 6.16
N LEU A 12 20.29 -7.53 6.91
CA LEU A 12 18.96 -7.93 7.35
C LEU A 12 18.43 -6.97 8.42
N GLN A 13 18.41 -5.67 8.15
CA GLN A 13 17.62 -4.71 8.89
C GLN A 13 16.15 -5.01 8.60
N LYS A 14 15.61 -5.96 9.37
CA LYS A 14 14.19 -6.31 9.40
C LYS A 14 13.38 -5.02 9.40
N ARG A 15 12.56 -4.83 8.37
CA ARG A 15 11.70 -3.66 8.24
C ARG A 15 10.74 -3.62 9.44
N SER A 16 10.65 -2.49 10.13
CA SER A 16 9.78 -2.33 11.30
C SER A 16 8.30 -2.34 10.89
N VAL A 17 7.49 -3.15 11.57
CA VAL A 17 6.05 -3.24 11.32
C VAL A 17 5.38 -1.88 11.58
N ILE A 18 4.49 -1.44 10.68
CA ILE A 18 3.65 -0.27 10.91
C ILE A 18 2.45 -0.70 11.75
N ALA A 19 2.25 -0.02 12.88
CA ALA A 19 1.16 -0.29 13.80
C ALA A 19 -0.23 -0.05 13.15
N PRO A 20 -1.28 -0.77 13.58
CA PRO A 20 -2.64 -0.51 13.14
C PRO A 20 -3.09 0.91 13.47
N THR A 21 -3.78 1.56 12.52
CA THR A 21 -4.31 2.91 12.72
C THR A 21 -5.79 2.86 13.07
N HIS A 22 -6.19 3.55 14.15
CA HIS A 22 -7.60 3.71 14.52
C HIS A 22 -8.24 4.83 13.66
N TYR A 23 -8.86 4.49 12.53
CA TYR A 23 -9.40 5.49 11.60
C TYR A 23 -10.66 6.22 12.08
N SER A 24 -11.38 5.66 13.06
CA SER A 24 -12.61 6.25 13.63
C SER A 24 -12.36 7.58 14.35
N ILE A 25 -11.20 7.74 14.96
CA ILE A 25 -10.79 8.96 15.67
C ILE A 25 -10.11 9.98 14.75
N LEU A 26 -9.73 9.59 13.54
CA LEU A 26 -9.06 10.48 12.58
C LEU A 26 -10.09 11.29 11.79
N LYS A 27 -10.04 12.61 11.97
CA LYS A 27 -10.69 13.58 11.08
C LYS A 27 -9.93 13.66 9.75
N ARG A 28 -10.57 14.18 8.69
CA ARG A 28 -9.99 14.35 7.35
C ARG A 28 -8.58 14.97 7.38
N LYS A 29 -8.35 16.03 8.18
CA LYS A 29 -7.02 16.67 8.31
C LYS A 29 -5.95 15.69 8.80
N GLY A 30 -6.26 14.88 9.83
CA GLY A 30 -5.34 13.88 10.35
C GLY A 30 -5.08 12.75 9.37
N LEU A 31 -6.11 12.36 8.61
CA LEU A 31 -5.97 11.37 7.54
C LEU A 31 -5.08 11.87 6.40
N VAL A 32 -5.24 13.12 5.96
CA VAL A 32 -4.36 13.74 4.94
C VAL A 32 -2.91 13.78 5.43
N ALA A 33 -2.68 14.19 6.68
CA ALA A 33 -1.33 14.19 7.26
C ALA A 33 -0.72 12.79 7.30
N LEU A 34 -1.53 11.78 7.65
CA LEU A 34 -1.10 10.39 7.68
C LEU A 34 -0.71 9.88 6.29
N LEU A 35 -1.50 10.16 5.25
CA LEU A 35 -1.20 9.74 3.89
C LEU A 35 0.06 10.45 3.34
N ASN A 36 0.19 11.75 3.62
CA ASN A 36 1.36 12.53 3.21
C ASN A 36 2.67 12.00 3.81
N LYS A 37 2.65 11.50 5.06
CA LYS A 37 3.81 10.86 5.70
C LYS A 37 4.40 9.72 4.86
N TYR A 38 3.56 9.01 4.12
CA TYR A 38 3.94 7.86 3.30
C TYR A 38 3.92 8.15 1.79
N ASN A 39 3.77 9.42 1.40
CA ASN A 39 3.61 9.86 0.00
C ASN A 39 2.45 9.16 -0.73
N ILE A 40 1.37 8.88 0.00
CA ILE A 40 0.13 8.31 -0.56
C ILE A 40 -0.72 9.46 -1.09
N PRO A 41 -1.25 9.38 -2.33
CA PRO A 41 -2.11 10.42 -2.89
C PRO A 41 -3.38 10.69 -2.06
N THR A 42 -3.74 11.96 -1.92
CA THR A 42 -4.93 12.42 -1.17
C THR A 42 -5.96 13.17 -2.03
N GLN A 43 -5.62 13.49 -3.27
CA GLN A 43 -6.44 14.33 -4.16
C GLN A 43 -7.70 13.61 -4.65
N GLY A 44 -8.82 14.33 -4.74
CA GLY A 44 -10.07 13.85 -5.35
C GLY A 44 -10.73 12.65 -4.67
N SER A 45 -10.33 12.33 -3.44
CA SER A 45 -10.69 11.05 -2.80
C SER A 45 -11.62 11.25 -1.61
N SER A 46 -12.54 10.31 -1.41
CA SER A 46 -13.42 10.31 -0.26
C SER A 46 -12.62 10.03 1.03
N VAL A 47 -13.23 10.29 2.19
CA VAL A 47 -12.60 9.91 3.48
C VAL A 47 -12.41 8.40 3.55
N GLN A 48 -13.30 7.62 2.94
CA GLN A 48 -13.21 6.17 2.91
C GLN A 48 -12.03 5.72 2.02
N ASP A 49 -11.91 6.25 0.82
CA ASP A 49 -10.81 5.93 -0.11
C ASP A 49 -9.44 6.23 0.52
N MET A 50 -9.32 7.35 1.23
CA MET A 50 -8.09 7.69 1.95
C MET A 50 -7.75 6.65 3.04
N ARG A 51 -8.75 6.13 3.76
CA ARG A 51 -8.54 5.05 4.76
C ARG A 51 -8.11 3.76 4.07
N ASP A 52 -8.77 3.41 2.97
CA ASP A 52 -8.52 2.16 2.24
C ASP A 52 -7.12 2.15 1.62
N ARG A 53 -6.67 3.27 1.05
CA ARG A 53 -5.28 3.41 0.56
C ARG A 53 -4.26 3.21 1.65
N HIS A 54 -4.44 3.87 2.81
CA HIS A 54 -3.51 3.71 3.92
C HIS A 54 -3.52 2.28 4.47
N LEU A 55 -4.69 1.67 4.60
CA LEU A 55 -4.83 0.29 5.07
C LEU A 55 -4.14 -0.70 4.11
N ALA A 56 -4.36 -0.54 2.80
CA ALA A 56 -3.71 -1.35 1.77
C ALA A 56 -2.19 -1.18 1.80
N PHE A 57 -1.70 0.06 1.96
CA PHE A 57 -0.28 0.35 2.09
C PHE A 57 0.33 -0.35 3.31
N VAL A 58 -0.27 -0.21 4.50
CA VAL A 58 0.22 -0.85 5.74
C VAL A 58 0.22 -2.37 5.63
N THR A 59 -0.82 -2.93 5.02
CA THR A 59 -0.94 -4.38 4.80
C THR A 59 0.21 -4.89 3.93
N LEU A 60 0.46 -4.23 2.80
CA LEU A 60 1.57 -4.62 1.90
C LEU A 60 2.94 -4.38 2.54
N HIS A 61 3.08 -3.29 3.26
CA HIS A 61 4.30 -2.96 3.97
C HIS A 61 4.66 -4.02 5.01
N ASN A 62 3.68 -4.43 5.81
CA ASN A 62 3.87 -5.41 6.88
C ASN A 62 4.04 -6.83 6.34
N ALA A 63 3.40 -7.16 5.21
CA ALA A 63 3.62 -8.43 4.52
C ALA A 63 5.06 -8.57 3.98
N ASP A 64 5.72 -7.44 3.68
CA ASP A 64 7.10 -7.42 3.20
C ASP A 64 8.14 -7.45 4.33
N CYS A 65 7.74 -7.49 5.62
CA CYS A 65 8.67 -7.43 6.75
C CYS A 65 9.68 -8.59 6.79
N ASP A 66 9.28 -9.78 6.34
CA ASP A 66 10.13 -10.98 6.28
C ASP A 66 10.65 -11.29 4.86
N ALA A 67 10.42 -10.38 3.90
CA ALA A 67 10.86 -10.58 2.53
C ALA A 67 12.37 -10.41 2.38
N THR A 68 13.03 -11.30 1.63
CA THR A 68 14.46 -11.19 1.29
C THR A 68 14.78 -9.92 0.50
N ASN A 69 13.82 -9.40 -0.25
CA ASN A 69 13.93 -8.14 -1.00
C ASN A 69 12.64 -7.33 -0.85
N PRO A 70 12.45 -6.59 0.27
CA PRO A 70 11.20 -5.89 0.56
C PRO A 70 10.99 -4.74 -0.42
N ARG A 71 9.73 -4.48 -0.81
CA ARG A 71 9.41 -3.38 -1.73
C ARG A 71 9.63 -2.03 -1.06
N THR A 72 10.13 -1.08 -1.85
CA THR A 72 10.24 0.33 -1.46
C THR A 72 8.85 0.96 -1.26
N TYR A 73 8.77 2.03 -0.47
CA TYR A 73 7.49 2.75 -0.29
C TYR A 73 6.89 3.20 -1.62
N LYS A 74 7.71 3.64 -2.58
CA LYS A 74 7.25 4.03 -3.91
C LYS A 74 6.60 2.87 -4.66
N GLN A 75 7.19 1.67 -4.61
CA GLN A 75 6.61 0.47 -5.21
C GLN A 75 5.31 0.05 -4.52
N LEU A 76 5.25 0.15 -3.19
CA LEU A 76 4.04 -0.13 -2.44
C LEU A 76 2.90 0.84 -2.80
N VAL A 77 3.18 2.14 -2.84
CA VAL A 77 2.20 3.16 -3.25
C VAL A 77 1.71 2.92 -4.67
N ALA A 78 2.61 2.62 -5.61
CA ALA A 78 2.23 2.29 -6.98
C ALA A 78 1.30 1.07 -7.06
N GLU A 79 1.58 0.03 -6.27
CA GLU A 79 0.74 -1.17 -6.19
C GLU A 79 -0.62 -0.88 -5.57
N VAL A 80 -0.70 -0.02 -4.54
CA VAL A 80 -1.99 0.42 -3.97
C VAL A 80 -2.82 1.14 -5.03
N MET A 81 -2.22 2.07 -5.79
CA MET A 81 -2.93 2.81 -6.84
C MET A 81 -3.38 1.90 -7.99
N ARG A 82 -2.55 0.91 -8.35
CA ARG A 82 -2.89 -0.08 -9.39
C ARG A 82 -4.13 -0.89 -8.99
N ARG A 83 -4.18 -1.34 -7.72
CA ARG A 83 -5.33 -2.10 -7.19
C ARG A 83 -6.59 -1.25 -7.15
N GLU A 84 -6.49 -0.01 -6.68
CA GLU A 84 -7.63 0.91 -6.67
C GLU A 84 -8.20 1.14 -8.08
N ASN A 85 -7.33 1.39 -9.06
CA ASN A 85 -7.76 1.57 -10.45
C ASN A 85 -8.41 0.32 -11.03
N GLN A 86 -7.91 -0.87 -10.67
CA GLN A 86 -8.50 -2.13 -11.10
C GLN A 86 -9.92 -2.31 -10.55
N VAL A 87 -10.12 -2.06 -9.25
CA VAL A 87 -11.44 -2.11 -8.62
C VAL A 87 -12.41 -1.11 -9.29
N ASN A 88 -11.97 0.12 -9.51
CA ASN A 88 -12.77 1.15 -10.17
C ASN A 88 -13.16 0.76 -11.61
N TYR A 89 -12.24 0.11 -12.34
CA TYR A 89 -12.49 -0.37 -13.69
C TYR A 89 -13.50 -1.54 -13.69
N GLU A 90 -13.33 -2.49 -12.78
CA GLU A 90 -14.23 -3.64 -12.62
C GLU A 90 -15.64 -3.20 -12.22
N GLU A 91 -15.77 -2.22 -11.31
CA GLU A 91 -17.05 -1.65 -10.93
C GLU A 91 -17.75 -0.97 -12.11
N GLN A 92 -17.02 -0.15 -12.88
CA GLN A 92 -17.55 0.50 -14.08
C GLN A 92 -18.00 -0.51 -15.13
N LYS A 93 -17.22 -1.58 -15.33
CA LYS A 93 -17.57 -2.66 -16.25
C LYS A 93 -18.84 -3.40 -15.79
N GLY A 94 -18.96 -3.69 -14.50
CA GLY A 94 -20.14 -4.32 -13.92
C GLY A 94 -21.41 -3.49 -14.12
N ARG A 95 -21.33 -2.17 -13.90
CA ARG A 95 -22.47 -1.25 -14.14
C ARG A 95 -22.90 -1.22 -15.61
N ARG A 96 -21.96 -1.31 -16.54
CA ARG A 96 -22.26 -1.37 -17.98
C ARG A 96 -22.88 -2.69 -18.41
N ASN A 97 -22.52 -3.79 -17.74
CA ASN A 97 -23.03 -5.13 -18.05
C ASN A 97 -24.36 -5.45 -17.34
N GLY A 98 -24.70 -4.73 -16.26
CA GLY A 98 -25.96 -4.87 -15.53
C GLY A 98 -27.10 -3.98 -16.06
N ALA A 99 -26.86 -3.20 -17.12
CA ALA A 99 -27.89 -2.49 -17.85
C ALA A 99 -28.42 -3.41 -18.97
N SER A 100 -29.36 -4.29 -18.62
CA SER A 100 -30.23 -5.01 -19.57
C SER A 100 -31.65 -4.97 -19.05
#